data_AF-A0A4Y2GGQ7-F1
#
_entry.id   AF-A0A4Y2GGQ7-F1
#
_cell.length_a   1.000
_cell.length_b   1.000
_cell.length_c   1.000
_cell.angle_alpha   90.00
_cell.angle_beta   90.00
_cell.angle_gamma   90.00
#
_symmetry.space_group_name_H-M   'P 1'
#
loop_
_entity.id
_entity.type
_entity.pdbx_description
1 polymer ?
#
loop_
_entity_poly.entity_id
_entity_poly.type
_entity_poly.pdbx_seq_one_letter_code
_entity_poly.pdbx_strand_id
1 'polypeptide(L)'
;MNSLWLDKCVSFPDVVTMSIEIISHDGSSRRTGRPQKVYESCSTRTKRQGIQHILETSSQEEISIAAEVQLPRGGKRYSSAIVKELCDFSPRRGTTIKKAGKHFSKAKQTSISEDQALTLRVDLNLSTFQ
;
A
#
# COMPACT_ATOMS: atom_id res chain seq x y z
N MET A 1 15.77 -23.19 43.13
CA MET A 1 15.87 -22.53 41.80
C MET A 1 17.28 -21.98 41.67
N ASN A 2 18.12 -22.55 40.80
CA ASN A 2 19.51 -22.15 40.62
C ASN A 2 19.60 -20.93 39.70
N SER A 3 19.72 -19.73 40.27
CA SER A 3 19.95 -18.45 39.55
C SER A 3 21.43 -18.17 39.29
N LEU A 4 22.34 -19.07 39.67
CA LEU A 4 23.82 -18.92 39.56
C LEU A 4 24.35 -18.79 38.12
N TRP A 5 23.51 -18.98 37.10
CA TRP A 5 23.89 -18.81 35.69
C TRP A 5 23.72 -17.37 35.18
N LEU A 6 22.99 -16.52 35.91
CA LEU A 6 22.79 -15.12 35.56
C LEU A 6 23.95 -14.21 36.02
N ASP A 7 24.82 -14.71 36.90
CA ASP A 7 25.93 -13.95 37.50
C ASP A 7 27.25 -14.10 36.72
N LYS A 8 27.24 -14.86 35.62
CA LYS A 8 28.36 -14.89 34.68
C LYS A 8 28.21 -13.73 33.71
N CYS A 9 29.04 -12.71 33.88
CA CYS A 9 29.29 -11.72 32.84
C CYS A 9 29.76 -12.45 31.58
N VAL A 10 28.85 -12.60 30.61
CA VAL A 10 29.17 -13.14 29.30
C VAL A 10 30.01 -12.09 28.58
N SER A 11 31.32 -12.31 28.55
CA SER A 11 32.26 -11.49 27.78
C SER A 11 32.40 -12.12 26.40
N PHE A 12 32.10 -11.33 25.37
CA PHE A 12 32.35 -11.71 23.98
C PHE A 12 33.70 -11.15 23.55
N PRO A 13 34.45 -11.85 22.69
CA PRO A 13 35.68 -11.31 22.12
C PRO A 13 35.38 -10.07 21.27
N ASP A 14 36.22 -9.05 21.40
CA ASP A 14 36.04 -7.68 20.88
C ASP A 14 35.78 -7.58 19.36
N VAL A 15 36.10 -8.64 18.64
CA VAL A 15 35.77 -8.85 17.23
C VAL A 15 34.25 -8.79 16.95
N VAL A 16 33.40 -9.20 17.90
CA VAL A 16 31.94 -9.13 17.73
C VAL A 16 31.41 -7.72 17.98
N THR A 17 32.01 -6.96 18.91
CA THR A 17 31.65 -5.55 19.16
C THR A 17 32.00 -4.65 17.99
N MET A 18 33.19 -4.82 17.39
CA MET A 18 33.55 -4.07 16.17
C MET A 18 32.59 -4.37 15.02
N SER A 19 32.13 -5.61 14.89
CA SER A 19 31.17 -6.00 13.86
C SER A 19 29.81 -5.33 14.02
N ILE A 20 29.38 -5.04 15.26
CA ILE A 20 28.10 -4.37 15.57
C ILE A 20 28.21 -2.85 15.40
N GLU A 21 29.34 -2.24 15.76
CA GLU A 21 29.59 -0.81 15.49
C GLU A 21 29.61 -0.51 13.98
N ILE A 22 30.09 -1.43 13.15
CA ILE A 22 30.08 -1.29 11.68
C ILE A 22 28.65 -1.21 11.11
N ILE A 23 27.67 -1.87 11.72
CA ILE A 23 26.26 -1.83 11.25
C ILE A 23 25.54 -0.55 11.72
N SER A 24 26.05 0.08 12.78
CA SER A 24 25.46 1.27 13.41
C SER A 24 25.91 2.57 12.76
N HIS A 25 27.06 2.54 12.08
CA HIS A 25 27.54 3.68 11.31
C HIS A 25 26.88 3.67 9.93
N ASP A 26 25.83 4.48 9.81
CA ASP A 26 25.46 5.12 8.55
C ASP A 26 26.76 5.55 7.86
N GLY A 27 27.08 4.89 6.77
CA GLY A 27 28.43 4.85 6.23
C GLY A 27 28.95 6.26 6.02
N SER A 28 29.87 6.68 6.88
CA SER A 28 30.75 7.81 6.61
C SER A 28 31.77 7.39 5.54
N SER A 29 31.26 6.99 4.38
CA SER A 29 32.01 6.97 3.16
C SER A 29 32.46 8.40 2.95
N ARG A 30 33.76 8.66 3.06
CA ARG A 30 34.38 9.96 2.72
C ARG A 30 34.24 10.21 1.22
N ARG A 31 33.02 10.42 0.74
CA ARG A 31 32.75 10.88 -0.62
C ARG A 31 33.10 12.36 -0.64
N THR A 32 34.20 12.69 -1.30
CA THR A 32 34.52 14.08 -1.63
C THR A 32 33.39 14.62 -2.50
N GLY A 33 32.72 15.68 -2.05
CA GLY A 33 31.59 16.25 -2.78
C GLY A 33 30.52 16.86 -1.88
N ARG A 34 29.38 17.21 -2.50
CA ARG A 34 28.24 17.81 -1.80
C ARG A 34 27.61 16.78 -0.85
N PRO A 35 27.28 17.16 0.40
CA PRO A 35 26.56 16.28 1.33
C PRO A 35 25.27 15.75 0.69
N GLN A 36 25.09 14.43 0.75
CA GLN A 36 23.87 13.81 0.24
C GLN A 36 22.74 14.04 1.24
N LYS A 37 21.62 14.58 0.74
CA LYS A 37 20.42 14.78 1.55
C LYS A 37 19.73 13.42 1.77
N VAL A 38 19.11 13.24 2.95
CA VAL A 38 18.22 12.09 3.17
C VAL A 38 17.11 12.10 2.13
N TYR A 39 16.78 10.92 1.59
CA TYR A 39 15.83 10.77 0.49
C TYR A 39 14.54 11.56 0.75
N GLU A 40 13.99 11.49 1.97
CA GLU A 40 12.71 12.12 2.27
C GLU A 40 12.68 13.63 2.16
N SER A 41 13.83 14.26 2.35
CA SER A 41 13.98 15.70 2.27
C SER A 41 14.35 16.19 0.86
N CYS A 42 14.61 15.29 -0.09
CA CYS A 42 14.91 15.64 -1.48
C CYS A 42 13.69 16.22 -2.22
N SER A 43 13.96 17.01 -3.26
CA SER A 43 12.92 17.48 -4.19
C SER A 43 12.32 16.33 -4.98
N THR A 44 11.11 16.51 -5.51
CA THR A 44 10.44 15.52 -6.37
C THR A 44 11.28 15.13 -7.59
N ARG A 45 11.97 16.08 -8.22
CA ARG A 45 12.88 15.84 -9.35
C ARG A 45 14.03 14.90 -8.95
N THR A 46 14.68 15.17 -7.82
CA THR A 46 15.80 14.34 -7.34
C THR A 46 15.32 12.95 -6.91
N LYS A 47 14.16 12.84 -6.25
CA LYS A 47 13.54 11.55 -5.90
C LYS A 47 13.30 10.71 -7.17
N ARG A 48 12.71 11.30 -8.21
CA ARG A 48 12.47 10.65 -9.50
C ARG A 48 13.75 10.15 -10.17
N GLN A 49 14.80 10.98 -10.20
CA GLN A 49 16.10 10.56 -10.74
C GLN A 49 16.71 9.41 -9.93
N GLY A 50 16.58 9.44 -8.60
CA GLY A 50 17.10 8.38 -7.74
C GLY A 50 16.44 7.00 -7.97
N ILE A 51 15.14 6.99 -8.31
CA ILE A 51 14.40 5.75 -8.59
C ILE A 51 14.42 5.34 -10.07
N GLN A 52 15.08 6.10 -10.95
CA GLN A 52 15.04 5.83 -12.39
C GLN A 52 15.54 4.42 -12.73
N HIS A 53 16.64 3.98 -12.10
CA HIS A 53 17.16 2.64 -12.32
C HIS A 53 16.17 1.53 -11.93
N ILE A 54 15.36 1.76 -10.89
CA ILE A 54 14.34 0.81 -10.44
C ILE A 54 13.24 0.70 -11.50
N LEU A 55 12.79 1.84 -12.04
CA LEU A 55 11.78 1.87 -13.09
C LEU A 55 12.26 1.24 -14.41
N GLU A 56 13.56 1.29 -14.69
CA GLU A 56 14.14 0.69 -15.89
C GLU A 56 14.35 -0.83 -15.76
N THR A 57 14.62 -1.32 -14.54
CA THR A 57 14.99 -2.72 -14.29
C THR A 57 13.85 -3.58 -13.78
N SER A 58 12.86 -2.98 -13.12
CA SER A 58 11.76 -3.70 -12.47
C SER A 58 10.43 -3.48 -13.19
N SER A 59 9.58 -4.51 -13.21
CA SER A 59 8.23 -4.39 -13.76
C SER A 59 7.27 -3.66 -12.81
N GLN A 60 6.15 -3.19 -13.34
CA GLN A 60 5.11 -2.55 -12.53
C GLN A 60 4.53 -3.52 -11.49
N GLU A 61 4.40 -4.80 -11.84
CA GLU A 61 3.92 -5.87 -10.95
C GLU A 61 4.91 -6.10 -9.80
N GLU A 62 6.20 -6.17 -10.09
CA GLU A 62 7.24 -6.35 -9.06
C GLU A 62 7.25 -5.18 -8.07
N ILE A 63 7.12 -3.94 -8.57
CA ILE A 63 7.04 -2.74 -7.74
C ILE A 63 5.76 -2.74 -6.89
N SER A 64 4.64 -3.21 -7.44
CA SER A 64 3.37 -3.34 -6.72
C SER A 64 3.45 -4.37 -5.58
N ILE A 65 4.02 -5.55 -5.84
CA ILE A 65 4.24 -6.60 -4.84
C ILE A 65 5.20 -6.10 -3.75
N ALA A 66 6.28 -5.41 -4.13
CA ALA A 66 7.21 -4.83 -3.16
C ALA A 66 6.50 -3.85 -2.21
N ALA A 67 5.57 -3.02 -2.73
CA ALA A 67 4.75 -2.14 -1.92
C ALA A 67 3.80 -2.91 -1.00
N GLU A 68 3.14 -3.97 -1.49
CA GLU A 68 2.25 -4.82 -0.69
C GLU A 68 2.99 -5.52 0.46
N VAL A 69 4.27 -5.87 0.28
CA VAL A 69 5.08 -6.51 1.33
C VAL A 69 5.66 -5.48 2.32
N GLN A 70 6.15 -4.34 1.84
CA GLN A 70 6.84 -3.38 2.69
C GLN A 70 5.91 -2.47 3.51
N LEU A 71 4.78 -2.04 2.95
CA LEU A 71 3.86 -1.12 3.64
C LEU A 71 3.28 -1.71 4.94
N PRO A 72 2.80 -2.97 4.98
CA PRO A 72 2.31 -3.58 6.22
C PRO A 72 3.42 -3.79 7.25
N ARG A 73 4.64 -4.13 6.81
CA ARG A 73 5.82 -4.26 7.70
C ARG A 73 6.14 -2.94 8.39
N GLY A 74 5.95 -1.81 7.71
CA GLY A 74 6.06 -0.47 8.28
C GLY A 74 4.82 0.00 9.06
N GLY A 75 3.86 -0.89 9.35
CA GLY A 75 2.61 -0.56 10.06
C GLY A 75 1.54 0.14 9.22
N LYS A 76 1.77 0.36 7.93
CA LYS A 76 0.89 1.11 7.02
C LYS A 76 -0.05 0.18 6.24
N ARG A 77 -0.88 -0.57 6.96
CA ARG A 77 -1.81 -1.55 6.36
C ARG A 77 -2.81 -0.90 5.39
N TYR A 78 -3.37 0.24 5.75
CA TYR A 78 -4.35 0.94 4.91
C TYR A 78 -3.73 1.45 3.60
N SER A 79 -2.49 1.93 3.64
CA SER A 79 -1.76 2.34 2.43
C SER A 79 -1.54 1.17 1.47
N SER A 80 -1.24 -0.03 2.01
CA SER A 80 -1.11 -1.24 1.20
C SER A 80 -2.41 -1.59 0.48
N ALA A 81 -3.55 -1.50 1.17
CA ALA A 81 -4.86 -1.75 0.57
C ALA A 81 -5.17 -0.77 -0.57
N ILE A 82 -4.87 0.53 -0.37
CA ILE A 82 -5.05 1.54 -1.41
C ILE A 82 -4.15 1.28 -2.63
N VAL A 83 -2.87 0.97 -2.41
CA VAL A 83 -1.94 0.71 -3.53
C VAL A 83 -2.41 -0.49 -4.34
N LYS A 84 -2.83 -1.56 -3.67
CA LYS A 84 -3.39 -2.75 -4.31
C LYS A 84 -4.64 -2.41 -5.13
N GLU A 85 -5.57 -1.68 -4.52
CA GLU A 85 -6.79 -1.23 -5.18
C GLU A 85 -6.48 -0.40 -6.44
N LEU A 86 -5.50 0.52 -6.37
CA LEU A 86 -5.09 1.36 -7.50
C LEU A 86 -4.35 0.58 -8.59
N CYS A 87 -3.56 -0.44 -8.23
CA CYS A 87 -2.85 -1.28 -9.19
C CYS A 87 -3.80 -2.28 -9.88
N ASP A 88 -4.73 -2.87 -9.14
CA ASP A 88 -5.71 -3.83 -9.66
C ASP A 88 -6.79 -3.13 -10.50
N PHE A 89 -7.11 -1.88 -10.19
CA PHE A 89 -8.05 -1.09 -10.98
C PHE A 89 -7.39 -0.48 -12.22
N SER A 90 -7.66 -1.11 -13.35
CA SER A 90 -7.45 -0.48 -14.65
C SER A 90 -8.16 0.90 -14.69
N PRO A 91 -7.50 1.96 -15.19
CA PRO A 91 -8.12 3.28 -15.43
C PRO A 91 -9.42 3.21 -16.24
N ARG A 92 -9.60 2.12 -16.99
CA ARG A 92 -10.81 1.83 -17.74
C ARG A 92 -12.02 1.51 -16.87
N ARG A 93 -11.87 1.07 -15.61
CA ARG A 93 -13.00 0.64 -14.77
C ARG A 93 -14.04 1.75 -14.58
N GLY A 94 -13.60 2.98 -14.27
CA GLY A 94 -14.52 4.13 -14.18
C GLY A 94 -15.25 4.39 -15.50
N THR A 95 -14.55 4.27 -16.63
CA THR A 95 -15.16 4.43 -17.96
C THR A 95 -16.10 3.27 -18.32
N THR A 96 -15.80 2.04 -17.90
CA THR A 96 -16.62 0.85 -18.11
C THR A 96 -17.89 0.92 -17.28
N ILE A 97 -17.79 1.31 -16.00
CA ILE A 97 -18.94 1.55 -15.12
C ILE A 97 -19.82 2.67 -15.69
N LYS A 98 -19.21 3.79 -16.13
CA LYS A 98 -19.96 4.89 -16.75
C LYS A 98 -20.62 4.49 -18.08
N LYS A 99 -19.94 3.69 -18.91
CA LYS A 99 -20.52 3.15 -20.16
C LYS A 99 -21.67 2.20 -19.85
N ALA A 100 -21.49 1.25 -18.94
CA ALA A 100 -22.54 0.34 -18.48
C ALA A 100 -23.74 1.10 -17.91
N GLY A 101 -23.51 2.10 -17.06
CA GLY A 101 -24.55 2.98 -16.51
C GLY A 101 -25.37 3.70 -17.58
N LYS A 102 -24.76 4.13 -18.69
CA LYS A 102 -25.49 4.70 -19.84
C LYS A 102 -26.38 3.69 -20.58
N HIS A 103 -26.06 2.40 -20.51
CA HIS A 103 -26.92 1.34 -21.05
C HIS A 103 -28.09 1.06 -20.10
N PHE A 104 -27.86 1.10 -18.78
CA PHE A 104 -28.92 0.95 -17.78
C PHE A 104 -29.89 2.14 -17.74
N SER A 105 -29.42 3.37 -17.96
CA SER A 105 -30.30 4.55 -18.05
C SER A 105 -31.18 4.58 -19.32
N LYS A 106 -30.96 3.65 -20.26
CA LYS A 106 -31.80 3.46 -21.46
C LYS A 106 -32.73 2.26 -21.34
N ALA A 107 -32.66 1.49 -20.24
CA ALA A 107 -33.70 0.52 -19.96
C ALA A 107 -35.00 1.32 -19.80
N LYS A 108 -36.00 1.04 -20.66
CA LYS A 108 -37.35 1.58 -20.53
C LYS A 108 -37.72 1.40 -19.06
N GLN A 109 -38.01 2.50 -18.37
CA GLN A 109 -38.68 2.45 -17.09
C GLN A 109 -39.96 1.64 -17.35
N THR A 110 -39.94 0.37 -16.97
CA THR A 110 -41.15 -0.44 -16.95
C THR A 110 -41.96 0.17 -15.82
N SER A 111 -42.93 1.01 -16.19
CA SER A 111 -43.93 1.51 -15.26
C SER A 111 -44.56 0.28 -14.61
N ILE A 112 -44.27 0.09 -13.33
CA ILE A 112 -44.83 -1.00 -12.54
C ILE A 112 -46.32 -0.69 -12.40
N SER A 113 -47.18 -1.66 -12.72
CA SER A 113 -48.62 -1.56 -12.49
C SER A 113 -48.89 -1.43 -10.98
N GLU A 114 -49.94 -0.72 -10.58
CA GLU A 114 -50.30 -0.52 -9.17
C GLU A 114 -50.35 -1.85 -8.40
N ASP A 115 -50.91 -2.91 -9.01
CA ASP A 115 -51.01 -4.24 -8.40
C ASP A 115 -49.64 -4.89 -8.17
N GLN A 116 -48.71 -4.70 -9.12
CA GLN A 116 -47.34 -5.21 -8.99
C GLN A 116 -46.56 -4.42 -7.93
N ALA A 117 -46.80 -3.11 -7.82
CA ALA A 117 -46.18 -2.27 -6.81
C ALA A 117 -46.68 -2.64 -5.40
N LEU A 118 -47.98 -2.91 -5.26
CA LEU A 118 -48.57 -3.41 -4.01
C LEU A 118 -48.01 -4.77 -3.62
N THR A 119 -47.89 -5.70 -4.58
CA THR A 119 -47.31 -7.03 -4.34
C THR A 119 -45.88 -6.92 -3.82
N LEU A 120 -45.02 -6.15 -4.51
CA LEU A 120 -43.63 -5.93 -4.09
C LEU A 120 -43.52 -5.28 -2.72
N ARG A 121 -44.43 -4.37 -2.39
CA ARG A 121 -44.44 -3.67 -1.10
C ARG A 121 -44.77 -4.61 0.06
N VAL A 122 -45.71 -5.53 -0.16
CA VAL A 122 -46.06 -6.58 0.80
C VAL A 122 -44.90 -7.57 0.94
N ASP A 123 -44.35 -8.05 -0.18
CA ASP A 123 -43.27 -9.04 -0.18
C ASP A 123 -41.98 -8.52 0.50
N LEU A 124 -41.70 -7.21 0.37
CA LEU A 124 -40.54 -6.56 0.94
C LEU A 124 -40.79 -5.94 2.33
N ASN A 125 -42.00 -6.10 2.91
CA ASN A 125 -42.41 -5.52 4.19
C ASN A 125 -42.13 -4.00 4.29
N LEU A 126 -42.33 -3.27 3.19
CA LEU A 126 -42.04 -1.83 3.14
C LEU A 126 -43.14 -1.04 3.85
N SER A 127 -42.71 -0.16 4.75
CA SER A 127 -43.60 0.79 5.43
C SER A 127 -44.15 1.83 4.45
N THR A 128 -45.27 2.47 4.80
CA THR A 128 -45.85 3.55 3.99
C THR A 128 -45.01 4.81 3.87
N PHE A 129 -43.95 4.92 4.66
CA PHE A 129 -43.09 6.09 4.76
C PHE A 129 -41.66 5.89 4.22
N GLN A 130 -41.36 4.71 3.67
CA GLN A 130 -40.07 4.41 3.02
C GLN A 130 -40.18 4.57 1.51
#